data_AF-A0A5F2BXL8-F1
#
_entry.id   AF-A0A5F2BXL8-F1
#
_cell.length_a   1.000
_cell.length_b   1.000
_cell.length_c   1.000
_cell.angle_alpha   90.00
_cell.angle_beta   90.00
_cell.angle_gamma   90.00
#
_symmetry.space_group_name_H-M   'P 1'
#
loop_
_entity.id
_entity.type
_entity.pdbx_description
1 polymer ?
#
loop_
_entity_poly.entity_id
_entity_poly.type
_entity_poly.pdbx_seq_one_letter_code
_entity_poly.pdbx_strand_id
1 'polypeptide(L)'
;MDFLQGFNTKNRLFFFITAALGFIGFCISLGRVAVDPILADSFYNSDSLFFSVIYQELFLKPGANFLISLDGFGWTPALYFFPDLVQYFALRTIFLSLENSAWELTHLSYSAFQWIFLLCGIIFLLQKLTKEKISYENVSLVLTFGFLIGIILILFKQDLFVFLPGFHGGNLAVLCWAWGFFYQWEGSNSKRDFILVAGMVFLFSLSDLLFIPYFLISSLGLHLLDWLFKERSIHRLQKIAYTYFPVFLGIVTSRIVFQILRKNNFVFFPGTAAPQKIGEAIVNWKWENFFHSFSYLCKENWIYLILIILFFVVLKFLSKKGEKENLNKPAYLFFVLGIIVPFVFLVYGFIFGLTGRAGIQGIDRYFGEILLGFLGTGIICILRISDIPIAKFVLGALFSLGILFGIYSSYSKGLGLTHYPTKIACLDELSEKYHWKRGVASFWYVRPMRIFSKKVLEPDDYLYDLMLFYWQNNLNWFERENPPYTFAIIDGVDEKIVREKLGEPISVSYCDKIPIYTFANPEKSLEFVKENRGKIDIWKFSTSRY
;
A
#
# COMPACT_ATOMS: atom_id res chain seq x y z
N MET A 1 -40.48 -6.87 -37.24
CA MET A 1 -39.18 -6.30 -37.63
C MET A 1 -39.36 -4.79 -37.65
N ASP A 2 -38.35 -4.01 -37.24
CA ASP A 2 -38.35 -2.53 -37.09
C ASP A 2 -38.83 -1.88 -35.78
N PHE A 3 -38.51 -2.48 -34.62
CA PHE A 3 -38.54 -1.75 -33.32
C PHE A 3 -37.15 -1.56 -32.69
N LEU A 4 -36.06 -2.02 -33.33
CA LEU A 4 -34.72 -2.06 -32.73
C LEU A 4 -33.66 -1.22 -33.45
N GLN A 5 -33.98 -0.48 -34.51
CA GLN A 5 -33.00 0.30 -35.27
C GLN A 5 -32.70 1.71 -34.72
N GLY A 6 -33.25 2.09 -33.56
CA GLY A 6 -33.09 3.42 -32.95
C GLY A 6 -32.00 3.58 -31.88
N PHE A 7 -31.11 2.60 -31.68
CA PHE A 7 -30.24 2.54 -30.49
C PHE A 7 -28.76 2.89 -30.70
N ASN A 8 -28.35 3.39 -31.88
CA ASN A 8 -26.91 3.45 -32.18
C ASN A 8 -26.15 4.67 -31.61
N THR A 9 -26.81 5.61 -30.94
CA THR A 9 -26.17 6.71 -30.19
C THR A 9 -26.63 6.83 -28.72
N LYS A 10 -27.75 6.22 -28.34
CA LYS A 10 -28.35 6.33 -26.99
C LYS A 10 -27.58 5.59 -25.89
N ASN A 11 -26.87 4.50 -26.21
CA ASN A 11 -26.22 3.69 -25.19
C ASN A 11 -24.90 4.27 -24.67
N ARG A 12 -24.19 5.12 -25.43
CA ARG A 12 -22.94 5.74 -24.98
C ARG A 12 -23.16 6.64 -23.76
N LEU A 13 -24.24 7.42 -23.78
CA LEU A 13 -24.61 8.27 -22.66
C LEU A 13 -24.92 7.45 -21.41
N PHE A 14 -25.64 6.32 -21.55
CA PHE A 14 -25.91 5.41 -20.44
C PHE A 14 -24.61 4.91 -19.79
N PHE A 15 -23.68 4.35 -20.56
CA PHE A 15 -22.42 3.84 -20.01
C PHE A 15 -21.54 4.95 -19.41
N PHE A 16 -21.54 6.15 -20.00
CA PHE A 16 -20.87 7.30 -19.39
C PHE A 16 -21.46 7.64 -18.02
N ILE A 17 -22.79 7.78 -17.94
CA ILE A 17 -23.50 8.09 -16.69
C ILE A 17 -23.23 7.01 -15.65
N THR A 18 -23.25 5.74 -16.04
CA THR A 18 -22.96 4.61 -15.15
C THR A 18 -21.52 4.68 -14.59
N ALA A 19 -20.53 5.00 -15.42
CA ALA A 19 -19.15 5.18 -14.95
C ALA A 19 -18.98 6.41 -14.04
N ALA A 20 -19.60 7.54 -14.40
CA ALA A 20 -19.59 8.75 -13.59
C ALA A 20 -20.30 8.53 -12.24
N LEU A 21 -21.42 7.82 -12.23
CA LEU A 21 -22.13 7.42 -11.03
C LEU A 21 -21.27 6.49 -10.17
N GLY A 22 -20.53 5.56 -10.78
CA GLY A 22 -19.55 4.72 -10.09
C GLY A 22 -18.48 5.53 -9.39
N PHE A 23 -17.87 6.48 -10.08
CA PHE A 23 -16.87 7.38 -9.50
C PHE A 23 -17.45 8.21 -8.35
N ILE A 24 -18.61 8.82 -8.54
CA ILE A 24 -19.31 9.60 -7.50
C ILE A 24 -19.63 8.72 -6.30
N GLY A 25 -20.17 7.52 -6.53
CA GLY A 25 -20.51 6.56 -5.47
C GLY A 25 -19.29 6.12 -4.68
N PHE A 26 -18.15 5.92 -5.36
CA PHE A 26 -16.88 5.61 -4.70
C PHE A 26 -16.40 6.78 -3.82
N CYS A 27 -16.42 8.02 -4.33
CA CYS A 27 -16.09 9.21 -3.53
C CYS A 27 -17.03 9.40 -2.34
N ILE A 28 -18.33 9.16 -2.51
CA ILE A 28 -19.30 9.19 -1.40
C ILE A 28 -18.96 8.11 -0.36
N SER A 29 -18.59 6.90 -0.80
CA SER A 29 -18.19 5.84 0.13
C SER A 29 -16.94 6.21 0.93
N LEU A 30 -15.98 6.92 0.34
CA LEU A 30 -14.81 7.45 1.07
C LEU A 30 -15.21 8.47 2.15
N GLY A 31 -16.30 9.21 1.96
CA GLY A 31 -16.88 10.09 2.99
C GLY A 31 -17.34 9.36 4.26
N ARG A 32 -17.37 8.02 4.27
CA ARG A 32 -17.61 7.20 5.46
C ARG A 32 -16.43 7.17 6.43
N VAL A 33 -15.22 7.38 5.92
CA VAL A 33 -13.98 7.12 6.67
C VAL A 33 -13.93 7.90 7.97
N ALA A 34 -14.31 9.18 7.97
CA ALA A 34 -14.25 10.00 9.18
C ALA A 34 -15.31 9.64 10.24
N VAL A 35 -16.42 9.00 9.84
CA VAL A 35 -17.59 8.73 10.70
C VAL A 35 -17.60 7.30 11.23
N ASP A 36 -17.05 6.33 10.50
CA ASP A 36 -16.96 4.94 10.93
C ASP A 36 -15.65 4.71 11.69
N PRO A 37 -15.67 4.39 13.01
CA PRO A 37 -14.46 4.26 13.80
C PRO A 37 -13.46 3.24 13.25
N ILE A 38 -13.94 2.12 12.69
CA ILE A 38 -13.06 1.08 12.16
C ILE A 38 -12.36 1.55 10.87
N LEU A 39 -13.08 2.29 10.01
CA LEU A 39 -12.46 2.88 8.83
C LEU A 39 -11.49 3.99 9.22
N ALA A 40 -11.86 4.84 10.18
CA ALA A 40 -10.99 5.91 10.66
C ALA A 40 -9.70 5.35 11.26
N ASP A 41 -9.79 4.34 12.14
CA ASP A 41 -8.63 3.66 12.72
C ASP A 41 -7.78 2.98 11.64
N SER A 42 -8.36 2.54 10.52
CA SER A 42 -7.60 1.97 9.40
C SER A 42 -6.94 3.04 8.53
N PHE A 43 -7.62 4.15 8.26
CA PHE A 43 -7.13 5.22 7.38
C PHE A 43 -6.18 6.20 8.08
N TYR A 44 -6.29 6.33 9.39
CA TYR A 44 -5.56 7.31 10.19
C TYR A 44 -4.74 6.65 11.31
N ASN A 45 -4.35 5.39 11.14
CA ASN A 45 -3.37 4.77 12.04
C ASN A 45 -1.95 5.26 11.76
N SER A 46 -1.04 4.84 12.63
CA SER A 46 0.35 5.25 12.59
C SER A 46 1.09 4.83 11.32
N ASP A 47 0.74 3.67 10.73
CA ASP A 47 1.35 3.22 9.48
C ASP A 47 0.89 4.09 8.29
N SER A 48 -0.39 4.44 8.21
CA SER A 48 -0.94 5.25 7.09
C SER A 48 -0.54 6.72 7.17
N LEU A 49 -0.32 7.22 8.38
CA LEU A 49 0.17 8.59 8.60
C LEU A 49 1.67 8.75 8.32
N PHE A 50 2.37 7.72 7.84
CA PHE A 50 3.79 7.76 7.54
C PHE A 50 4.19 8.98 6.70
N PHE A 51 3.57 9.17 5.53
CA PHE A 51 3.90 10.32 4.68
C PHE A 51 3.41 11.64 5.25
N SER A 52 2.35 11.64 6.05
CA SER A 52 1.91 12.84 6.77
C SER A 52 3.01 13.34 7.69
N VAL A 53 3.61 12.42 8.47
CA VAL A 53 4.69 12.74 9.40
C VAL A 53 5.96 13.13 8.66
N ILE A 54 6.36 12.42 7.60
CA ILE A 54 7.52 12.87 6.79
C ILE A 54 7.27 14.27 6.23
N TYR A 55 6.09 14.53 5.66
CA TYR A 55 5.78 15.84 5.11
C TYR A 55 5.84 16.93 6.18
N GLN A 56 5.32 16.65 7.37
CA GLN A 56 5.39 17.56 8.52
C GLN A 56 6.85 17.85 8.92
N GLU A 57 7.70 16.82 9.03
CA GLU A 57 9.12 16.99 9.38
C GLU A 57 9.91 17.76 8.32
N LEU A 58 9.66 17.48 7.03
CA LEU A 58 10.41 18.09 5.92
C LEU A 58 9.97 19.52 5.60
N PHE A 59 8.69 19.85 5.77
CA PHE A 59 8.13 21.10 5.23
C PHE A 59 7.39 21.97 6.25
N LEU A 60 6.82 21.42 7.32
CA LEU A 60 5.90 22.17 8.19
C LEU A 60 6.46 22.48 9.58
N LYS A 61 7.46 21.71 10.04
CA LYS A 61 8.09 21.93 11.33
C LYS A 61 8.75 23.32 11.39
N PRO A 62 8.68 24.05 12.51
CA PRO A 62 9.40 25.31 12.66
C PRO A 62 10.90 25.13 12.41
N GLY A 63 11.47 25.94 11.51
CA GLY A 63 12.87 25.81 11.09
C GLY A 63 13.13 24.63 10.14
N ALA A 64 12.08 24.01 9.57
CA ALA A 64 12.23 22.95 8.58
C ALA A 64 13.08 23.43 7.40
N ASN A 65 14.14 22.67 7.16
CA ASN A 65 14.96 22.74 5.97
C ASN A 65 15.19 21.30 5.55
N PHE A 66 14.99 20.99 4.27
CA PHE A 66 15.13 19.64 3.73
C PHE A 66 16.42 18.95 4.18
N LEU A 67 17.56 19.66 4.22
CA LEU A 67 18.83 19.08 4.68
C LEU A 67 18.85 18.86 6.20
N ILE A 68 18.34 19.80 6.98
CA ILE A 68 18.34 19.67 8.45
C ILE A 68 17.38 18.57 8.90
N SER A 69 16.21 18.46 8.26
CA SER A 69 15.18 17.49 8.61
C SER A 69 15.52 16.06 8.16
N LEU A 70 16.36 15.89 7.14
CA LEU A 70 16.82 14.59 6.69
C LEU A 70 18.01 14.05 7.49
N ASP A 71 18.81 14.92 8.10
CA ASP A 71 19.94 14.50 8.93
C ASP A 71 19.47 13.66 10.11
N GLY A 72 19.94 12.41 10.19
CA GLY A 72 19.52 11.44 11.19
C GLY A 72 18.09 10.91 11.00
N PHE A 73 17.46 11.09 9.83
CA PHE A 73 16.14 10.52 9.55
C PHE A 73 16.22 9.03 9.26
N GLY A 74 15.46 8.21 9.97
CA GLY A 74 15.33 6.78 9.70
C GLY A 74 14.19 6.47 8.74
N TRP A 75 14.51 5.91 7.59
CA TRP A 75 13.54 5.45 6.60
C TRP A 75 13.07 4.02 6.87
N THR A 76 12.06 3.55 6.15
CA THR A 76 11.62 2.14 6.14
C THR A 76 12.41 1.30 5.14
N PRO A 77 12.47 -0.04 5.28
CA PRO A 77 13.13 -0.90 4.29
C PRO A 77 12.51 -0.81 2.88
N ALA A 78 11.19 -0.65 2.80
CA ALA A 78 10.51 -0.25 1.58
C ALA A 78 10.52 1.28 1.50
N LEU A 79 11.04 1.84 0.41
CA LEU A 79 11.25 3.27 0.31
C LEU A 79 9.95 4.03 -0.02
N TYR A 80 9.05 3.39 -0.76
CA TYR A 80 7.79 3.93 -1.24
C TYR A 80 7.91 5.26 -2.02
N PHE A 81 9.08 5.52 -2.61
CA PHE A 81 9.37 6.75 -3.35
C PHE A 81 8.39 7.00 -4.49
N PHE A 82 7.98 5.94 -5.20
CA PHE A 82 7.04 6.05 -6.30
C PHE A 82 6.10 4.83 -6.38
N PRO A 83 4.80 5.05 -6.63
CA PRO A 83 4.17 6.35 -6.83
C PRO A 83 3.77 7.05 -5.52
N ASP A 84 3.74 6.33 -4.40
CA ASP A 84 3.00 6.76 -3.21
C ASP A 84 3.48 8.09 -2.64
N LEU A 85 4.79 8.21 -2.34
CA LEU A 85 5.35 9.43 -1.75
C LEU A 85 5.12 10.65 -2.65
N VAL A 86 5.40 10.52 -3.95
CA VAL A 86 5.23 11.60 -4.94
C VAL A 86 3.77 12.03 -5.03
N GLN A 87 2.85 11.07 -5.16
CA GLN A 87 1.41 11.36 -5.22
C GLN A 87 0.94 12.03 -3.94
N TYR A 88 1.30 11.49 -2.78
CA TYR A 88 0.87 12.00 -1.49
C TYR A 88 1.39 13.42 -1.24
N PHE A 89 2.66 13.69 -1.53
CA PHE A 89 3.27 15.01 -1.35
C PHE A 89 2.66 16.05 -2.27
N ALA A 90 2.38 15.69 -3.53
CA ALA A 90 1.70 16.58 -4.47
C ALA A 90 0.30 16.94 -3.97
N LEU A 91 -0.49 15.95 -3.53
CA LEU A 91 -1.81 16.17 -2.96
C LEU A 91 -1.75 17.01 -1.67
N ARG A 92 -0.80 16.72 -0.78
CA ARG A 92 -0.67 17.47 0.47
C ARG A 92 -0.33 18.94 0.21
N THR A 93 0.50 19.20 -0.79
CA THR A 93 0.85 20.57 -1.23
C THR A 93 -0.38 21.30 -1.76
N ILE A 94 -1.24 20.64 -2.55
CA ILE A 94 -2.49 21.23 -3.05
C ILE A 94 -3.42 21.62 -1.88
N PHE A 95 -3.54 20.76 -0.87
CA PHE A 95 -4.39 21.02 0.30
C PHE A 95 -3.69 21.79 1.42
N LEU A 96 -2.51 22.37 1.18
CA LEU A 96 -1.72 23.03 2.23
C LEU A 96 -2.44 24.25 2.80
N SER A 97 -3.18 24.99 1.98
CA SER A 97 -3.89 26.20 2.38
C SER A 97 -5.16 25.95 3.19
N LEU A 98 -5.58 24.70 3.38
CA LEU A 98 -6.77 24.38 4.16
C LEU A 98 -6.41 24.32 5.64
N GLU A 99 -7.10 25.14 6.45
CA GLU A 99 -6.91 25.16 7.90
C GLU A 99 -7.50 23.90 8.58
N ASN A 100 -8.63 23.41 8.07
CA ASN A 100 -9.34 22.26 8.60
C ASN A 100 -9.38 21.11 7.58
N SER A 101 -9.34 19.87 8.08
CA SER A 101 -9.50 18.64 7.29
C SER A 101 -8.46 18.42 6.18
N ALA A 102 -7.34 19.15 6.19
CA ALA A 102 -6.34 19.09 5.13
C ALA A 102 -5.68 17.72 5.03
N TRP A 103 -5.40 17.08 6.17
CA TRP A 103 -4.79 15.74 6.21
C TRP A 103 -5.77 14.67 5.75
N GLU A 104 -7.02 14.76 6.18
CA GLU A 104 -8.09 13.86 5.79
C GLU A 104 -8.34 13.95 4.28
N LEU A 105 -8.51 15.16 3.73
CA LEU A 105 -8.70 15.37 2.30
C LEU A 105 -7.51 14.89 1.46
N THR A 106 -6.29 15.01 1.97
CA THR A 106 -5.10 14.44 1.34
C THR A 106 -5.20 12.91 1.24
N HIS A 107 -5.54 12.22 2.33
CA HIS A 107 -5.69 10.75 2.34
C HIS A 107 -6.83 10.25 1.46
N LEU A 108 -8.00 10.91 1.52
CA LEU A 108 -9.16 10.51 0.72
C LEU A 108 -8.92 10.76 -0.78
N SER A 109 -8.27 11.87 -1.13
CA SER A 109 -7.89 12.14 -2.52
C SER A 109 -6.80 11.20 -3.02
N TYR A 110 -5.84 10.84 -2.16
CA TYR A 110 -4.84 9.82 -2.47
C TYR A 110 -5.53 8.48 -2.78
N SER A 111 -6.46 8.05 -1.93
CA SER A 111 -7.23 6.82 -2.12
C SER A 111 -7.95 6.79 -3.48
N ALA A 112 -8.59 7.91 -3.85
CA ALA A 112 -9.26 8.05 -5.13
C ALA A 112 -8.29 8.04 -6.31
N PHE A 113 -7.21 8.81 -6.25
CA PHE A 113 -6.22 8.87 -7.31
C PHE A 113 -5.55 7.50 -7.53
N GLN A 114 -5.15 6.85 -6.45
CA GLN A 114 -4.50 5.55 -6.46
C GLN A 114 -5.40 4.47 -7.08
N TRP A 115 -6.67 4.42 -6.68
CA TRP A 115 -7.63 3.46 -7.23
C TRP A 115 -7.89 3.68 -8.73
N ILE A 116 -8.08 4.94 -9.15
CA ILE A 116 -8.24 5.29 -10.57
C ILE A 116 -6.98 4.93 -11.36
N PHE A 117 -5.80 5.21 -10.81
CA PHE A 117 -4.53 4.93 -11.46
C PHE A 117 -4.32 3.42 -11.67
N LEU A 118 -4.73 2.59 -10.71
CA LEU A 118 -4.77 1.13 -10.84
C LEU A 118 -5.73 0.68 -11.96
N LEU A 119 -6.98 1.14 -11.95
CA LEU A 119 -7.98 0.75 -12.96
C LEU A 119 -7.55 1.16 -14.38
N CYS A 120 -7.03 2.37 -14.54
CA CYS A 120 -6.47 2.85 -15.79
C CYS A 120 -5.25 2.03 -16.23
N GLY A 121 -4.41 1.59 -15.29
CA GLY A 121 -3.28 0.70 -15.56
C GLY A 121 -3.71 -0.65 -16.12
N ILE A 122 -4.77 -1.26 -15.59
CA ILE A 122 -5.34 -2.50 -16.13
C ILE A 122 -5.83 -2.27 -17.57
N ILE A 123 -6.58 -1.21 -17.83
CA ILE A 123 -7.08 -0.88 -19.18
C ILE A 123 -5.92 -0.67 -20.16
N PHE A 124 -4.89 0.07 -19.73
CA PHE A 124 -3.68 0.32 -20.52
C PHE A 124 -2.97 -0.99 -20.89
N LEU A 125 -2.76 -1.87 -19.91
CA LEU A 125 -2.16 -3.19 -20.13
C LEU A 125 -2.95 -4.00 -21.17
N LEU A 126 -4.28 -4.06 -21.01
CA LEU A 126 -5.14 -4.82 -21.90
C LEU A 126 -5.03 -4.33 -23.34
N GLN A 127 -5.08 -3.01 -23.57
CA GLN A 127 -4.92 -2.43 -24.91
C GLN A 127 -3.55 -2.76 -25.53
N LYS A 128 -2.48 -2.81 -24.73
CA LYS A 128 -1.13 -3.14 -25.22
C LYS A 128 -0.98 -4.62 -25.55
N LEU A 129 -1.53 -5.51 -24.72
CA LEU A 129 -1.44 -6.95 -24.92
C LEU A 129 -2.34 -7.46 -26.06
N THR A 130 -3.58 -6.98 -26.15
CA THR A 130 -4.52 -7.44 -27.20
C THR A 130 -4.28 -6.74 -28.52
N LYS A 131 -3.65 -5.55 -28.51
CA LYS A 131 -3.52 -4.64 -29.66
C LYS A 131 -4.88 -4.19 -30.22
N GLU A 132 -5.94 -4.34 -29.44
CA GLU A 132 -7.30 -3.95 -29.80
C GLU A 132 -7.69 -2.67 -29.08
N LYS A 133 -8.41 -1.79 -29.79
CA LYS A 133 -9.02 -0.63 -29.16
C LYS A 133 -10.25 -1.10 -28.40
N ILE A 134 -10.26 -0.88 -27.08
CA ILE A 134 -11.44 -1.13 -26.26
C ILE A 134 -12.45 -0.02 -26.54
N SER A 135 -13.71 -0.38 -26.84
CA SER A 135 -14.75 0.61 -27.10
C SER A 135 -15.02 1.46 -25.85
N TYR A 136 -15.55 2.66 -26.07
CA TYR A 136 -15.91 3.55 -24.98
C TYR A 136 -16.90 2.91 -24.00
N GLU A 137 -17.93 2.21 -24.50
CA GLU A 137 -18.91 1.54 -23.64
C GLU A 137 -18.24 0.48 -22.75
N ASN A 138 -17.29 -0.27 -23.30
CA ASN A 138 -16.56 -1.31 -22.58
C ASN A 138 -15.60 -0.72 -21.54
N VAL A 139 -14.91 0.39 -21.86
CA VAL A 139 -14.09 1.14 -20.89
C VAL A 139 -14.96 1.63 -19.72
N SER A 140 -16.09 2.26 -20.02
CA SER A 140 -17.04 2.73 -19.01
C SER A 140 -17.57 1.59 -18.14
N LEU A 141 -17.91 0.45 -18.73
CA LEU A 141 -18.39 -0.72 -17.98
C LEU A 141 -17.31 -1.27 -17.04
N VAL A 142 -16.06 -1.36 -17.50
CA VAL A 142 -14.91 -1.80 -16.70
C VAL A 142 -14.63 -0.83 -15.54
N LEU A 143 -14.65 0.48 -15.79
CA LEU A 143 -14.50 1.49 -14.74
C LEU A 143 -15.62 1.40 -13.71
N THR A 144 -16.86 1.22 -14.17
CA THR A 144 -18.02 1.05 -13.28
C THR A 144 -17.84 -0.17 -12.37
N PHE A 145 -17.42 -1.31 -12.93
CA PHE A 145 -17.11 -2.50 -12.15
C PHE A 145 -16.01 -2.22 -11.12
N GLY A 146 -14.91 -1.60 -11.53
CA GLY A 146 -13.80 -1.24 -10.64
C GLY A 146 -14.23 -0.32 -9.49
N PHE A 147 -15.04 0.70 -9.76
CA PHE A 147 -15.58 1.57 -8.71
C PHE A 147 -16.56 0.86 -7.79
N LEU A 148 -17.41 -0.03 -8.33
CA LEU A 148 -18.29 -0.86 -7.51
C LEU A 148 -17.49 -1.76 -6.55
N ILE A 149 -16.42 -2.40 -7.02
CA ILE A 149 -15.52 -3.16 -6.13
C ILE A 149 -14.91 -2.24 -5.08
N GLY A 150 -14.43 -1.04 -5.44
CA GLY A 150 -13.91 -0.07 -4.48
C GLY A 150 -14.93 0.30 -3.39
N ILE A 151 -16.20 0.52 -3.77
CA ILE A 151 -17.29 0.79 -2.83
C ILE A 151 -17.51 -0.41 -1.89
N ILE A 152 -17.49 -1.63 -2.41
CA ILE A 152 -17.64 -2.86 -1.62
C ILE A 152 -16.50 -2.97 -0.60
N LEU A 153 -15.24 -2.77 -1.01
CA LEU A 153 -14.09 -2.84 -0.10
C LEU A 153 -14.22 -1.85 1.06
N ILE A 154 -14.63 -0.60 0.79
CA ILE A 154 -14.85 0.41 1.83
C ILE A 154 -16.02 0.03 2.75
N LEU A 155 -17.16 -0.37 2.20
CA LEU A 155 -18.35 -0.68 3.00
C LEU A 155 -18.17 -1.92 3.89
N PHE A 156 -17.42 -2.90 3.42
CA PHE A 156 -17.13 -4.14 4.14
C PHE A 156 -15.82 -4.10 4.94
N LYS A 157 -15.06 -3.00 4.87
CA LYS A 157 -13.77 -2.81 5.57
C LYS A 157 -12.74 -3.88 5.20
N GLN A 158 -12.72 -4.29 3.94
CA GLN A 158 -11.82 -5.32 3.41
C GLN A 158 -10.72 -4.71 2.56
N ASP A 159 -9.50 -5.26 2.67
CA ASP A 159 -8.33 -4.88 1.87
C ASP A 159 -8.06 -3.38 1.78
N LEU A 160 -8.37 -2.65 2.85
CA LEU A 160 -8.30 -1.19 2.87
C LEU A 160 -6.91 -0.66 2.53
N PHE A 161 -5.86 -1.46 2.77
CA PHE A 161 -4.46 -1.15 2.47
C PHE A 161 -4.24 -0.70 1.02
N VAL A 162 -5.07 -1.11 0.05
CA VAL A 162 -4.96 -0.67 -1.35
C VAL A 162 -5.24 0.82 -1.54
N PHE A 163 -6.00 1.41 -0.61
CA PHE A 163 -6.32 2.83 -0.58
C PHE A 163 -5.32 3.64 0.26
N LEU A 164 -4.48 2.98 1.05
CA LEU A 164 -3.62 3.64 2.03
C LEU A 164 -2.22 3.92 1.47
N PRO A 165 -1.64 5.10 1.77
CA PRO A 165 -0.27 5.41 1.41
C PRO A 165 0.73 4.57 2.22
N GLY A 166 1.78 4.05 1.58
CA GLY A 166 2.87 3.35 2.28
C GLY A 166 2.56 1.91 2.68
N PHE A 167 1.52 1.31 2.08
CA PHE A 167 1.06 -0.06 2.32
C PHE A 167 1.32 -1.01 1.14
N HIS A 168 2.33 -0.73 0.32
CA HIS A 168 2.62 -1.48 -0.92
C HIS A 168 1.54 -1.36 -2.02
N GLY A 169 0.42 -0.68 -1.76
CA GLY A 169 -0.64 -0.42 -2.76
C GLY A 169 -0.10 0.26 -4.01
N GLY A 170 0.92 1.13 -3.87
CA GLY A 170 1.69 1.73 -4.96
C GLY A 170 2.15 0.75 -6.02
N ASN A 171 2.75 -0.36 -5.57
CA ASN A 171 3.25 -1.41 -6.44
C ASN A 171 2.14 -2.05 -7.25
N LEU A 172 0.98 -2.30 -6.64
CA LEU A 172 -0.17 -2.86 -7.34
C LEU A 172 -0.66 -1.93 -8.44
N ALA A 173 -0.73 -0.63 -8.15
CA ALA A 173 -1.19 0.35 -9.13
C ALA A 173 -0.22 0.49 -10.31
N VAL A 174 1.10 0.48 -10.09
CA VAL A 174 2.10 0.59 -11.18
C VAL A 174 2.36 -0.72 -11.93
N LEU A 175 2.03 -1.88 -11.35
CA LEU A 175 2.36 -3.18 -11.94
C LEU A 175 1.80 -3.35 -13.36
N CYS A 176 0.53 -3.00 -13.56
CA CYS A 176 -0.11 -3.11 -14.87
C CYS A 176 0.48 -2.12 -15.89
N TRP A 177 0.88 -0.92 -15.45
CA TRP A 177 1.61 0.02 -16.30
C TRP A 177 2.96 -0.57 -16.74
N ALA A 178 3.75 -1.09 -15.79
CA ALA A 178 5.03 -1.71 -16.06
C ALA A 178 4.90 -2.86 -17.08
N TRP A 179 3.92 -3.74 -16.89
CA TRP A 179 3.63 -4.80 -17.87
C TRP A 179 3.21 -4.22 -19.23
N GLY A 180 2.35 -3.20 -19.27
CA GLY A 180 1.89 -2.61 -20.53
C GLY A 180 3.06 -2.07 -21.36
N PHE A 181 4.03 -1.41 -20.72
CA PHE A 181 5.26 -0.96 -21.38
C PHE A 181 6.22 -2.10 -21.72
N PHE A 182 6.32 -3.13 -20.86
CA PHE A 182 7.11 -4.32 -21.15
C PHE A 182 6.63 -5.06 -22.40
N TYR A 183 5.32 -5.30 -22.54
CA TYR A 183 4.75 -5.93 -23.72
C TYR A 183 4.76 -5.01 -24.95
N GLN A 184 4.75 -3.69 -24.75
CA GLN A 184 5.02 -2.74 -25.83
C GLN A 184 6.46 -2.89 -26.36
N TRP A 185 7.45 -2.98 -25.47
CA TRP A 185 8.85 -3.26 -25.82
C TRP A 185 9.01 -4.59 -26.54
N GLU A 186 8.40 -5.67 -26.04
CA GLU A 186 8.44 -6.99 -26.67
C GLU A 186 7.94 -6.95 -28.14
N GLY A 187 6.93 -6.12 -28.40
CA GLY A 187 6.34 -5.97 -29.73
C GLY A 187 7.09 -5.03 -30.66
N SER A 188 7.60 -3.90 -30.16
CA SER A 188 8.20 -2.83 -30.98
C SER A 188 9.71 -2.95 -31.14
N ASN A 189 10.38 -3.51 -30.13
CA ASN A 189 11.84 -3.52 -29.98
C ASN A 189 12.49 -2.12 -30.14
N SER A 190 11.79 -1.05 -29.75
CA SER A 190 12.26 0.34 -29.95
C SER A 190 13.16 0.82 -28.79
N LYS A 191 14.16 1.67 -29.10
CA LYS A 191 15.05 2.27 -28.08
C LYS A 191 14.28 3.05 -27.00
N ARG A 192 13.20 3.72 -27.39
CA ARG A 192 12.32 4.46 -26.45
C ARG A 192 11.70 3.50 -25.46
N ASP A 193 11.11 2.40 -25.94
CA ASP A 193 10.43 1.44 -25.08
C ASP A 193 11.43 0.69 -24.18
N PHE A 194 12.63 0.43 -24.67
CA PHE A 194 13.74 -0.09 -23.86
C PHE A 194 14.03 0.80 -22.64
N ILE A 195 14.24 2.10 -22.88
CA ILE A 195 14.56 3.08 -21.83
C ILE A 195 13.39 3.20 -20.84
N LEU A 196 12.15 3.21 -21.35
CA LEU A 196 10.96 3.24 -20.49
C LEU A 196 10.91 2.02 -19.57
N VAL A 197 11.04 0.80 -20.11
CA VAL A 197 11.01 -0.43 -19.30
C VAL A 197 12.13 -0.44 -18.27
N ALA A 198 13.37 -0.14 -18.67
CA ALA A 198 14.50 -0.08 -17.75
C ALA A 198 14.29 0.96 -16.64
N GLY A 199 13.81 2.16 -17.00
CA GLY A 199 13.55 3.25 -16.06
C GLY A 199 12.40 2.96 -15.08
N MET A 200 11.30 2.37 -15.53
CA MET A 200 10.20 1.99 -14.64
C MET A 200 10.59 0.84 -13.72
N VAL A 201 11.23 -0.20 -14.24
CA VAL A 201 11.70 -1.31 -13.41
C VAL A 201 12.70 -0.81 -12.38
N PHE A 202 13.62 0.08 -12.76
CA PHE A 202 14.51 0.77 -11.83
C PHE A 202 13.74 1.49 -10.72
N LEU A 203 12.82 2.38 -11.10
CA LEU A 203 12.09 3.23 -10.16
C LEU A 203 11.21 2.42 -9.20
N PHE A 204 10.46 1.44 -9.71
CA PHE A 204 9.52 0.65 -8.91
C PHE A 204 10.26 -0.36 -8.04
N SER A 205 11.33 -0.99 -8.53
CA SER A 205 12.17 -1.88 -7.72
C SER A 205 12.90 -1.12 -6.61
N LEU A 206 13.31 0.13 -6.86
CA LEU A 206 13.95 0.98 -5.84
C LEU A 206 12.93 1.45 -4.80
N SER A 207 11.72 1.78 -5.24
CA SER A 207 10.61 2.18 -4.38
C SER A 207 10.22 1.06 -3.42
N ASP A 208 9.98 -0.14 -3.94
CA ASP A 208 9.54 -1.27 -3.13
C ASP A 208 9.89 -2.60 -3.81
N LEU A 209 10.71 -3.40 -3.12
CA LEU A 209 11.27 -4.65 -3.62
C LEU A 209 10.21 -5.71 -3.94
N LEU A 210 8.99 -5.62 -3.38
CA LEU A 210 7.90 -6.54 -3.72
C LEU A 210 7.48 -6.46 -5.19
N PHE A 211 7.74 -5.33 -5.85
CA PHE A 211 7.49 -5.16 -7.28
C PHE A 211 8.18 -6.24 -8.12
N ILE A 212 9.42 -6.59 -7.78
CA ILE A 212 10.27 -7.49 -8.57
C ILE A 212 9.60 -8.85 -8.78
N PRO A 213 9.25 -9.62 -7.72
CA PRO A 213 8.62 -10.91 -7.91
C PRO A 213 7.20 -10.82 -8.47
N TYR A 214 6.39 -9.79 -8.12
CA TYR A 214 5.08 -9.59 -8.74
C TYR A 214 5.19 -9.48 -10.26
N PHE A 215 6.14 -8.67 -10.72
CA PHE A 215 6.40 -8.45 -12.13
C PHE A 215 7.02 -9.68 -12.80
N LEU A 216 8.11 -10.21 -12.26
CA LEU A 216 8.92 -11.25 -12.89
C LEU A 216 8.23 -12.61 -12.90
N ILE A 217 7.67 -13.07 -11.79
CA ILE A 217 7.07 -14.41 -11.72
C ILE A 217 5.88 -14.51 -12.68
N SER A 218 5.04 -13.48 -12.72
CA SER A 218 3.87 -13.46 -13.60
C SER A 218 4.26 -13.42 -15.08
N SER A 219 5.18 -12.52 -15.45
CA SER A 219 5.63 -12.37 -16.85
C SER A 219 6.47 -13.56 -17.34
N LEU A 220 7.39 -14.07 -16.51
CA LEU A 220 8.16 -15.27 -16.83
C LEU A 220 7.28 -16.49 -16.87
N GLY A 221 6.34 -16.63 -15.93
CA GLY A 221 5.33 -17.70 -15.93
C GLY A 221 4.58 -17.75 -17.26
N LEU A 222 4.12 -16.60 -17.76
CA LEU A 222 3.47 -16.53 -19.08
C LEU A 222 4.40 -16.95 -20.22
N HIS A 223 5.65 -16.46 -20.25
CA HIS A 223 6.60 -16.80 -21.32
C HIS A 223 7.05 -18.26 -21.28
N LEU A 224 7.19 -18.84 -20.09
CA LEU A 224 7.53 -20.25 -19.89
C LEU A 224 6.36 -21.16 -20.29
N LEU A 225 5.11 -20.78 -19.98
CA LEU A 225 3.93 -21.48 -20.48
C LEU A 225 3.88 -21.45 -22.01
N ASP A 226 4.10 -20.29 -22.63
CA ASP A 226 4.16 -20.14 -24.09
C ASP A 226 5.27 -21.03 -24.70
N TRP A 227 6.46 -21.08 -24.10
CA TRP A 227 7.55 -21.95 -24.55
C TRP A 227 7.24 -23.44 -24.38
N LEU A 228 6.67 -23.84 -23.23
CA LEU A 228 6.41 -25.24 -22.90
C LEU A 228 5.35 -25.87 -23.81
N PHE A 229 4.32 -25.10 -24.18
CA PHE A 229 3.16 -25.62 -24.91
C PHE A 229 3.17 -25.32 -26.41
N LYS A 230 3.93 -24.32 -26.89
CA LYS A 230 3.88 -23.91 -28.31
C LYS A 230 5.16 -24.24 -29.06
N GLU A 231 6.30 -23.77 -28.58
CA GLU A 231 7.56 -23.86 -29.31
C GLU A 231 8.74 -24.04 -28.37
N ARG A 232 9.14 -25.30 -28.19
CA ARG A 232 10.33 -25.67 -27.41
C ARG A 232 11.58 -25.51 -28.27
N SER A 233 12.04 -24.27 -28.46
CA SER A 233 13.28 -23.99 -29.18
C SER A 233 14.26 -23.16 -28.33
N ILE A 234 15.56 -23.39 -28.55
CA ILE A 234 16.63 -22.60 -27.91
C ILE A 234 16.57 -21.14 -28.39
N HIS A 235 16.21 -20.92 -29.65
CA HIS A 235 16.05 -19.59 -30.23
C HIS A 235 14.95 -18.80 -29.49
N ARG A 236 13.84 -19.47 -29.12
CA ARG A 236 12.79 -18.85 -28.31
C ARG A 236 13.29 -18.47 -26.91
N LEU A 237 14.10 -19.30 -26.26
CA LEU A 237 14.71 -18.97 -24.96
C LEU A 237 15.67 -17.79 -25.06
N GLN A 238 16.49 -17.71 -26.11
CA GLN A 238 17.37 -16.56 -26.37
C GLN A 238 16.55 -15.27 -26.57
N LYS A 239 15.44 -15.35 -27.32
CA LYS A 239 14.53 -14.22 -27.49
C LYS A 239 13.93 -13.77 -26.16
N ILE A 240 13.46 -14.71 -25.33
CA ILE A 240 12.98 -14.41 -23.98
C ILE A 240 14.08 -13.70 -23.19
N ALA A 241 15.28 -14.27 -23.11
CA ALA A 241 16.40 -13.66 -22.38
C ALA A 241 16.69 -12.22 -22.83
N TYR A 242 16.70 -11.97 -24.15
CA TYR A 242 16.87 -10.62 -24.71
C TYR A 242 15.74 -9.66 -24.29
N THR A 243 14.48 -10.10 -24.33
CA THR A 243 13.33 -9.28 -23.91
C THR A 243 13.44 -8.83 -22.44
N TYR A 244 14.03 -9.65 -21.56
CA TYR A 244 14.23 -9.31 -20.14
C TYR A 244 15.49 -8.48 -19.86
N PHE A 245 16.34 -8.21 -20.85
CA PHE A 245 17.54 -7.40 -20.65
C PHE A 245 17.29 -6.00 -20.03
N PRO A 246 16.32 -5.18 -20.49
CA PRO A 246 16.02 -3.90 -19.83
C PRO A 246 15.49 -4.08 -18.39
N VAL A 247 14.76 -5.16 -18.13
CA VAL A 247 14.26 -5.49 -16.78
C VAL A 247 15.43 -5.80 -15.86
N PHE A 248 16.37 -6.64 -16.31
CA PHE A 248 17.60 -6.96 -15.59
C PHE A 248 18.41 -5.69 -15.30
N LEU A 249 18.61 -4.82 -16.30
CA LEU A 249 19.32 -3.56 -16.13
C LEU A 249 18.65 -2.65 -15.08
N GLY A 250 17.33 -2.53 -15.11
CA GLY A 250 16.56 -1.76 -14.14
C GLY A 250 16.73 -2.29 -12.70
N ILE A 251 16.63 -3.61 -12.50
CA ILE A 251 16.81 -4.26 -11.20
C ILE A 251 18.24 -4.06 -10.67
N VAL A 252 19.26 -4.29 -11.53
CA VAL A 252 20.67 -4.13 -11.13
C VAL A 252 20.95 -2.68 -10.73
N THR A 253 20.49 -1.72 -11.53
CA THR A 253 20.67 -0.29 -11.24
C THR A 253 19.96 0.10 -9.94
N SER A 254 18.75 -0.41 -9.72
CA SER A 254 17.99 -0.20 -8.48
C SER A 254 18.76 -0.73 -7.28
N ARG A 255 19.31 -1.95 -7.39
CA ARG A 255 20.10 -2.56 -6.32
C ARG A 255 21.37 -1.77 -6.01
N ILE A 256 22.08 -1.28 -7.03
CA ILE A 256 23.27 -0.44 -6.86
C ILE A 256 22.89 0.85 -6.11
N VAL A 257 21.86 1.56 -6.56
CA VAL A 257 21.40 2.79 -5.93
C VAL A 257 20.94 2.52 -4.48
N PHE A 258 20.21 1.44 -4.24
CA PHE A 258 19.81 1.06 -2.88
C PHE A 258 21.02 0.79 -1.97
N GLN A 259 22.08 0.14 -2.46
CA GLN A 259 23.31 -0.01 -1.67
C GLN A 259 23.99 1.33 -1.38
N ILE A 260 23.99 2.25 -2.33
CA ILE A 260 24.52 3.61 -2.12
C ILE A 260 23.70 4.34 -1.04
N LEU A 261 22.37 4.27 -1.12
CA LEU A 261 21.46 4.84 -0.11
C LEU A 261 21.70 4.21 1.27
N ARG A 262 21.83 2.88 1.36
CA ARG A 262 22.08 2.19 2.62
C ARG A 262 23.39 2.60 3.30
N LYS A 263 24.42 2.94 2.53
CA LYS A 263 25.71 3.42 3.04
C LYS A 263 25.73 4.90 3.39
N ASN A 264 24.60 5.59 3.21
CA ASN A 264 24.48 7.00 3.53
C ASN A 264 24.33 7.17 5.05
N ASN A 265 25.20 8.00 5.65
CA ASN A 265 25.17 8.29 7.09
C ASN A 265 24.24 9.47 7.45
N PHE A 266 23.74 10.18 6.44
CA PHE A 266 22.90 11.37 6.61
C PHE A 266 21.42 10.98 6.73
N VAL A 267 20.91 10.15 5.83
CA VAL A 267 19.61 9.47 5.97
C VAL A 267 19.85 7.99 6.21
N PHE A 268 19.27 7.48 7.28
CA PHE A 268 19.40 6.07 7.61
C PHE A 268 18.38 5.22 6.85
N PHE A 269 18.88 4.31 6.02
CA PHE A 269 18.07 3.28 5.38
C PHE A 269 18.37 1.91 6.02
N PRO A 270 17.40 1.30 6.74
CA PRO A 270 17.62 0.03 7.41
C PRO A 270 17.98 -1.07 6.41
N GLY A 271 18.84 -1.99 6.87
CA GLY A 271 19.15 -3.20 6.10
C GLY A 271 17.92 -4.09 5.91
N THR A 272 17.87 -4.81 4.78
CA THR A 272 16.90 -5.88 4.58
C THR A 272 17.25 -7.06 5.50
N ALA A 273 16.23 -7.71 6.08
CA ALA A 273 16.44 -8.93 6.87
C ALA A 273 17.35 -9.92 6.13
N ALA A 274 18.40 -10.39 6.81
CA ALA A 274 19.30 -11.38 6.25
C ALA A 274 18.58 -12.75 6.22
N PRO A 275 18.68 -13.53 5.13
CA PRO A 275 18.12 -14.86 5.08
C PRO A 275 18.66 -15.73 6.22
N GLN A 276 17.81 -16.57 6.82
CA GLN A 276 18.31 -17.83 7.36
C GLN A 276 18.98 -18.60 6.22
N LYS A 277 20.07 -19.31 6.49
CA LYS A 277 20.69 -20.14 5.46
C LYS A 277 19.64 -21.14 4.96
N ILE A 278 19.43 -21.20 3.65
CA ILE A 278 18.39 -22.04 3.02
C ILE A 278 18.46 -23.49 3.54
N GLY A 279 19.66 -24.03 3.78
CA GLY A 279 19.83 -25.37 4.35
C GLY A 279 19.27 -25.53 5.77
N GLU A 280 19.41 -24.54 6.64
CA GLU A 280 18.86 -24.55 8.01
C GLU A 280 17.32 -24.43 8.00
N ALA A 281 16.79 -23.62 7.08
CA ALA A 281 15.35 -23.48 6.88
C ALA A 281 14.68 -24.77 6.41
N ILE A 282 15.31 -25.48 5.46
CA ILE A 282 14.81 -26.77 4.95
C ILE A 282 14.82 -27.83 6.06
N VAL A 283 15.89 -27.91 6.85
CA VAL A 283 16.02 -28.88 7.94
C VAL A 283 14.96 -28.64 9.03
N ASN A 284 14.57 -27.39 9.27
CA ASN A 284 13.56 -27.04 10.27
C ASN A 284 12.13 -26.96 9.71
N TRP A 285 11.88 -27.45 8.48
CA TRP A 285 10.58 -27.37 7.82
C TRP A 285 9.51 -28.18 8.55
N LYS A 286 8.56 -27.49 9.19
CA LYS A 286 7.38 -28.12 9.84
C LYS A 286 6.14 -27.96 8.97
N TRP A 287 5.72 -29.04 8.32
CA TRP A 287 4.54 -29.06 7.44
C TRP A 287 3.29 -28.48 8.09
N GLU A 288 3.03 -28.77 9.36
CA GLU A 288 1.89 -28.22 10.09
C GLU A 288 1.87 -26.69 10.14
N ASN A 289 3.03 -26.06 10.32
CA ASN A 289 3.14 -24.60 10.36
C ASN A 289 2.93 -24.00 8.97
N PHE A 290 3.45 -24.66 7.92
CA PHE A 290 3.23 -24.23 6.55
C PHE A 290 1.76 -24.33 6.16
N PHE A 291 1.11 -25.47 6.43
CA PHE A 291 -0.32 -25.67 6.15
C PHE A 291 -1.20 -24.73 6.97
N HIS A 292 -0.80 -24.36 8.18
CA HIS A 292 -1.48 -23.32 8.94
C HIS A 292 -1.45 -21.98 8.20
N SER A 293 -0.28 -21.52 7.76
CA SER A 293 -0.16 -20.26 7.02
C SER A 293 -0.83 -20.32 5.64
N PHE A 294 -0.78 -21.45 4.94
CA PHE A 294 -1.53 -21.68 3.70
C PHE A 294 -3.04 -21.60 3.93
N SER A 295 -3.55 -22.30 4.95
CA SER A 295 -4.96 -22.27 5.31
C SER A 295 -5.41 -20.88 5.73
N TYR A 296 -4.57 -20.14 6.45
CA TYR A 296 -4.84 -18.75 6.82
C TYR A 296 -4.95 -17.87 5.57
N LEU A 297 -3.96 -17.92 4.68
CA LEU A 297 -3.98 -17.19 3.41
C LEU A 297 -5.25 -17.48 2.60
N CYS A 298 -5.59 -18.77 2.43
CA CYS A 298 -6.79 -19.19 1.74
C CYS A 298 -8.07 -18.72 2.45
N LYS A 299 -8.11 -18.76 3.78
CA LYS A 299 -9.27 -18.34 4.57
C LYS A 299 -9.48 -16.84 4.50
N GLU A 300 -8.45 -16.02 4.57
CA GLU A 300 -8.60 -14.56 4.47
C GLU A 300 -8.95 -14.11 3.04
N ASN A 301 -8.49 -14.86 2.01
CA ASN A 301 -8.65 -14.48 0.60
C ASN A 301 -9.63 -15.37 -0.20
N TRP A 302 -10.45 -16.17 0.47
CA TRP A 302 -11.22 -17.25 -0.17
C TRP A 302 -12.13 -16.75 -1.30
N ILE A 303 -12.77 -15.59 -1.13
CA ILE A 303 -13.69 -14.99 -2.11
C ILE A 303 -12.92 -14.71 -3.40
N TYR A 304 -11.77 -14.05 -3.31
CA TYR A 304 -10.97 -13.69 -4.48
C TYR A 304 -10.44 -14.94 -5.19
N LEU A 305 -9.92 -15.91 -4.45
CA LEU A 305 -9.40 -17.15 -5.01
C LEU A 305 -10.47 -17.92 -5.79
N ILE A 306 -11.68 -18.06 -5.22
CA ILE A 306 -12.81 -18.70 -5.91
C ILE A 306 -13.20 -17.91 -7.15
N LEU A 307 -13.31 -16.58 -7.06
CA LEU A 307 -13.73 -15.75 -8.19
C LEU A 307 -12.68 -15.73 -9.32
N ILE A 308 -11.38 -15.73 -9.00
CA ILE A 308 -10.30 -15.87 -9.99
C ILE A 308 -10.45 -17.18 -10.75
N ILE A 309 -10.60 -18.30 -10.05
CA ILE A 309 -10.75 -19.63 -10.66
C ILE A 309 -12.04 -19.68 -11.50
N LEU A 310 -13.16 -19.20 -10.96
CA LEU A 310 -14.45 -19.18 -11.65
C LEU A 310 -14.38 -18.35 -12.93
N PHE A 311 -13.88 -17.11 -12.87
CA PHE A 311 -13.74 -16.25 -14.03
C PHE A 311 -12.77 -16.85 -15.06
N PHE A 312 -11.68 -17.45 -14.61
CA PHE A 312 -10.75 -18.12 -15.50
C PHE A 312 -11.39 -19.30 -16.24
N VAL A 313 -12.19 -20.12 -15.54
CA VAL A 313 -12.96 -21.22 -16.13
C VAL A 313 -14.02 -20.70 -17.12
N VAL A 314 -14.77 -19.66 -16.74
CA VAL A 314 -15.75 -19.02 -17.64
C VAL A 314 -15.06 -18.50 -18.91
N LEU A 315 -13.90 -17.85 -18.78
CA LEU A 315 -13.11 -17.40 -19.93
C LEU A 315 -12.68 -18.55 -20.85
N LYS A 316 -12.40 -19.73 -20.31
CA LYS A 316 -12.12 -20.92 -21.13
C LYS A 316 -13.33 -21.39 -21.92
N PHE A 317 -14.52 -21.34 -21.35
CA PHE A 317 -15.76 -21.69 -22.06
C PHE A 317 -16.17 -20.64 -23.10
N LEU A 318 -15.88 -19.36 -22.85
CA LEU A 318 -16.21 -18.27 -23.77
C LEU A 318 -15.21 -18.14 -24.93
N SER A 319 -14.00 -18.69 -24.81
CA SER A 319 -13.00 -18.59 -25.89
C SER A 319 -13.44 -19.42 -27.10
N LYS A 320 -13.65 -18.74 -28.24
CA LYS A 320 -14.08 -19.41 -29.48
C LYS A 320 -12.96 -20.28 -30.06
N LYS A 321 -13.33 -21.43 -30.62
CA LYS A 321 -12.43 -22.32 -31.37
C LYS A 321 -11.81 -21.52 -32.54
N GLY A 322 -10.51 -21.29 -32.50
CA GLY A 322 -9.78 -20.49 -33.51
C GLY A 322 -9.48 -19.03 -33.13
N GLU A 323 -9.80 -18.60 -31.91
CA GLU A 323 -9.36 -17.28 -31.41
C GLU A 323 -7.83 -17.13 -31.43
N LYS A 324 -7.37 -15.93 -31.80
CA LYS A 324 -5.94 -15.60 -31.72
C LYS A 324 -5.49 -15.72 -30.27
N GLU A 325 -4.49 -16.56 -30.07
CA GLU A 325 -3.92 -16.94 -28.79
C GLU A 325 -3.51 -15.76 -27.88
N ASN A 326 -3.22 -14.59 -28.49
CA ASN A 326 -2.90 -13.35 -27.78
C ASN A 326 -4.05 -12.82 -26.91
N LEU A 327 -5.32 -13.13 -27.22
CA LEU A 327 -6.47 -12.66 -26.42
C LEU A 327 -6.58 -13.32 -25.05
N ASN A 328 -5.97 -14.49 -24.86
CA ASN A 328 -6.01 -15.20 -23.57
C ASN A 328 -4.80 -14.90 -22.67
N LYS A 329 -3.74 -14.29 -23.21
CA LYS A 329 -2.51 -13.95 -22.46
C LYS A 329 -2.78 -13.11 -21.20
N PRO A 330 -3.63 -12.05 -21.24
CA PRO A 330 -3.91 -11.29 -20.03
C PRO A 330 -4.55 -12.13 -18.92
N ALA A 331 -5.42 -13.09 -19.27
CA ALA A 331 -6.09 -13.94 -18.28
C ALA A 331 -5.09 -14.86 -17.57
N TYR A 332 -4.14 -15.44 -18.32
CA TYR A 332 -3.06 -16.21 -17.72
C TYR A 332 -2.15 -15.35 -16.84
N LEU A 333 -1.83 -14.13 -17.27
CA LEU A 333 -0.98 -13.22 -16.50
C LEU A 333 -1.60 -12.90 -15.12
N PHE A 334 -2.87 -12.52 -15.09
CA PHE A 334 -3.59 -12.24 -13.83
C PHE A 334 -3.87 -13.50 -13.01
N PHE A 335 -4.04 -14.67 -13.64
CA PHE A 335 -4.17 -15.93 -12.93
C PHE A 335 -2.85 -16.32 -12.24
N VAL A 336 -1.71 -16.21 -12.93
CA VAL A 336 -0.40 -16.46 -12.32
C VAL A 336 -0.16 -15.47 -11.18
N LEU A 337 -0.49 -14.19 -11.38
CA LEU A 337 -0.40 -13.17 -10.34
C LEU A 337 -1.26 -13.52 -9.11
N GLY A 338 -2.53 -13.88 -9.29
CA GLY A 338 -3.46 -14.08 -8.18
C GLY A 338 -3.39 -15.44 -7.48
N ILE A 339 -2.71 -16.43 -8.08
CA ILE A 339 -2.66 -17.81 -7.55
C ILE A 339 -1.22 -18.27 -7.31
N ILE A 340 -0.34 -18.12 -8.30
CA ILE A 340 1.02 -18.70 -8.25
C ILE A 340 1.95 -17.81 -7.44
N VAL A 341 1.90 -16.49 -7.64
CA VAL A 341 2.75 -15.54 -6.90
C VAL A 341 2.52 -15.62 -5.38
N PRO A 342 1.27 -15.59 -4.87
CA PRO A 342 0.96 -15.82 -3.45
C PRO A 342 1.58 -17.11 -2.91
N PHE A 343 1.49 -18.20 -3.67
CA PHE A 343 2.05 -19.48 -3.25
C PHE A 343 3.58 -19.41 -3.14
N VAL A 344 4.26 -18.78 -4.10
CA VAL A 344 5.72 -18.56 -4.04
C VAL A 344 6.09 -17.68 -2.86
N PHE A 345 5.32 -16.64 -2.58
CA PHE A 345 5.50 -15.75 -1.43
C PHE A 345 5.35 -16.47 -0.11
N LEU A 346 4.36 -17.35 -0.01
CA LEU A 346 4.16 -18.18 1.17
C LEU A 346 5.36 -19.11 1.41
N VAL A 347 5.85 -19.78 0.36
CA VAL A 347 7.04 -20.64 0.43
C VAL A 347 8.26 -19.82 0.83
N TYR A 348 8.46 -18.66 0.22
CA TYR A 348 9.57 -17.76 0.56
C TYR A 348 9.47 -17.29 2.01
N GLY A 349 8.32 -16.76 2.44
CA GLY A 349 8.11 -16.32 3.82
C GLY A 349 8.35 -17.44 4.83
N PHE A 350 8.00 -18.68 4.48
CA PHE A 350 8.21 -19.84 5.35
C PHE A 350 9.69 -20.23 5.44
N ILE A 351 10.41 -20.26 4.31
CA ILE A 351 11.87 -20.50 4.28
C ILE A 351 12.61 -19.46 5.14
N PHE A 352 12.11 -18.23 5.19
CA PHE A 352 12.76 -17.14 5.94
C PHE A 352 12.29 -17.04 7.39
N GLY A 353 11.45 -17.97 7.87
CA GLY A 353 10.90 -17.95 9.22
C GLY A 353 9.96 -16.77 9.49
N LEU A 354 9.49 -16.09 8.45
CA LEU A 354 8.56 -14.96 8.54
C LEU A 354 7.12 -15.45 8.73
N THR A 355 6.80 -16.67 8.31
CA THR A 355 5.45 -17.28 8.41
C THR A 355 5.47 -18.56 9.26
N GLY A 356 4.32 -18.93 9.84
CA GLY A 356 4.13 -20.07 10.74
C GLY A 356 3.27 -19.70 11.96
N ARG A 357 3.01 -20.64 12.88
CA ARG A 357 2.19 -20.38 14.09
C ARG A 357 2.72 -19.24 14.97
N ALA A 358 4.04 -19.01 14.98
CA ALA A 358 4.71 -17.92 15.69
C ALA A 358 5.22 -16.80 14.77
N GLY A 359 4.98 -16.90 13.45
CA GLY A 359 5.41 -15.92 12.46
C GLY A 359 4.44 -14.75 12.31
N ILE A 360 4.78 -13.78 11.46
CA ILE A 360 3.94 -12.62 11.14
C ILE A 360 2.70 -13.14 10.39
N GLN A 361 1.54 -13.11 11.06
CA GLN A 361 0.25 -13.50 10.47
C GLN A 361 -0.50 -12.33 9.83
N GLY A 362 -0.01 -11.09 10.00
CA GLY A 362 -0.46 -9.89 9.26
C GLY A 362 0.01 -9.94 7.81
N ILE A 363 -0.61 -10.86 7.05
CA ILE A 363 -0.24 -11.27 5.69
C ILE A 363 -0.87 -10.31 4.66
N ASP A 364 -1.96 -9.62 5.00
CA ASP A 364 -2.89 -9.09 3.98
C ASP A 364 -2.27 -8.08 2.99
N ARG A 365 -1.47 -7.10 3.46
CA ARG A 365 -0.85 -6.10 2.57
C ARG A 365 0.23 -6.65 1.63
N TYR A 366 0.84 -7.78 1.98
CA TYR A 366 1.86 -8.47 1.16
C TYR A 366 1.25 -9.39 0.11
N PHE A 367 -0.07 -9.56 0.11
CA PHE A 367 -0.80 -10.47 -0.77
C PHE A 367 -1.85 -9.74 -1.63
N GLY A 368 -1.75 -8.41 -1.73
CA GLY A 368 -2.66 -7.59 -2.54
C GLY A 368 -2.63 -7.87 -4.04
N GLU A 369 -1.64 -8.62 -4.52
CA GLU A 369 -1.63 -9.17 -5.87
C GLU A 369 -2.80 -10.14 -6.13
N ILE A 370 -3.39 -10.75 -5.09
CA ILE A 370 -4.62 -11.56 -5.20
C ILE A 370 -5.78 -10.68 -5.64
N LEU A 371 -5.99 -9.53 -4.98
CA LEU A 371 -7.02 -8.57 -5.34
C LEU A 371 -6.82 -8.07 -6.79
N LEU A 372 -5.58 -7.76 -7.17
CA LEU A 372 -5.27 -7.35 -8.54
C LEU A 372 -5.50 -8.48 -9.57
N GLY A 373 -5.18 -9.73 -9.21
CA GLY A 373 -5.51 -10.90 -10.02
C GLY A 373 -7.01 -11.06 -10.22
N PHE A 374 -7.80 -10.88 -9.16
CA PHE A 374 -9.26 -10.88 -9.19
C PHE A 374 -9.80 -9.78 -10.11
N LEU A 375 -9.38 -8.53 -9.91
CA LEU A 375 -9.80 -7.40 -10.73
C LEU A 375 -9.45 -7.61 -12.20
N GLY A 376 -8.21 -7.98 -12.51
CA GLY A 376 -7.76 -8.19 -13.87
C GLY A 376 -8.52 -9.31 -14.58
N THR A 377 -8.70 -10.46 -13.92
CA THR A 377 -9.42 -11.60 -14.49
C THR A 377 -10.91 -11.29 -14.65
N GLY A 378 -11.52 -10.61 -13.67
CA GLY A 378 -12.90 -10.16 -13.71
C GLY A 378 -13.15 -9.15 -14.84
N ILE A 379 -12.26 -8.19 -15.02
CA ILE A 379 -12.32 -7.21 -16.12
C ILE A 379 -12.27 -7.91 -17.48
N ILE A 380 -11.36 -8.88 -17.66
CA ILE A 380 -11.28 -9.65 -18.91
C ILE A 380 -12.58 -10.42 -19.15
N CYS A 381 -13.14 -11.06 -18.10
CA CYS A 381 -14.41 -11.76 -18.17
C CYS A 381 -15.56 -10.83 -18.59
N ILE A 382 -15.66 -9.64 -17.98
CA ILE A 382 -16.64 -8.61 -18.33
C ILE A 382 -16.49 -8.20 -19.79
N LEU A 383 -15.26 -7.94 -20.26
CA LEU A 383 -15.02 -7.57 -21.64
C LEU A 383 -15.50 -8.66 -22.61
N ARG A 384 -15.22 -9.94 -22.34
CA ARG A 384 -15.68 -11.06 -23.18
C ARG A 384 -17.20 -11.21 -23.18
N ILE A 385 -17.85 -11.06 -22.02
CA ILE A 385 -19.32 -11.14 -21.93
C ILE A 385 -19.97 -9.93 -22.64
N SER A 386 -19.31 -8.76 -22.59
CA SER A 386 -19.82 -7.51 -23.17
C SER A 386 -19.90 -7.49 -24.70
N ASP A 387 -19.29 -8.48 -25.36
CA ASP A 387 -19.46 -8.72 -26.80
C ASP A 387 -20.91 -9.08 -27.15
N ILE A 388 -21.69 -9.58 -26.18
CA ILE A 388 -23.13 -9.83 -26.32
C ILE A 388 -23.89 -8.55 -25.90
N PRO A 389 -24.58 -7.84 -26.82
CA PRO A 389 -25.17 -6.53 -26.54
C PRO A 389 -26.16 -6.52 -25.36
N ILE A 390 -26.98 -7.55 -25.24
CA ILE A 390 -27.94 -7.69 -24.13
C ILE A 390 -27.20 -7.87 -22.81
N ALA A 391 -26.19 -8.75 -22.76
CA ALA A 391 -25.42 -9.00 -21.55
C ALA A 391 -24.67 -7.74 -21.10
N LYS A 392 -24.10 -6.97 -22.03
CA LYS A 392 -23.46 -5.68 -21.75
C LYS A 392 -24.42 -4.68 -21.10
N PHE A 393 -25.64 -4.54 -21.61
CA PHE A 393 -26.65 -3.67 -21.02
C PHE A 393 -27.08 -4.15 -19.62
N VAL A 394 -27.32 -5.45 -19.47
CA VAL A 394 -27.68 -6.06 -18.17
C VAL A 394 -26.56 -5.84 -17.14
N LEU A 395 -25.29 -6.04 -17.50
CA LEU A 395 -24.15 -5.77 -16.61
C LEU A 395 -24.10 -4.30 -16.19
N GLY A 396 -24.26 -3.37 -17.13
CA GLY A 396 -24.32 -1.94 -16.82
C GLY A 396 -25.45 -1.59 -15.85
N ALA A 397 -26.64 -2.18 -16.03
CA ALA A 397 -27.78 -1.98 -15.13
C ALA A 397 -27.53 -2.58 -13.73
N LEU A 398 -27.00 -3.80 -13.66
CA LEU A 398 -26.67 -4.47 -12.38
C LEU A 398 -25.60 -3.70 -11.60
N PHE A 399 -24.54 -3.25 -12.27
CA PHE A 399 -23.50 -2.45 -11.60
C PHE A 399 -24.04 -1.11 -11.14
N SER A 400 -24.86 -0.44 -11.96
CA SER A 400 -25.52 0.82 -11.56
C SER A 400 -26.39 0.62 -10.32
N LEU A 401 -27.17 -0.45 -10.25
CA LEU A 401 -27.99 -0.78 -9.09
C LEU A 401 -27.13 -1.04 -7.84
N GLY A 402 -26.04 -1.78 -7.99
CA GLY A 402 -25.07 -2.01 -6.91
C GLY A 402 -24.45 -0.71 -6.39
N ILE A 403 -24.10 0.21 -7.29
CA ILE A 403 -23.57 1.54 -6.94
C ILE A 403 -24.63 2.37 -6.19
N LEU A 404 -25.87 2.40 -6.68
CA LEU A 404 -26.96 3.11 -6.00
C LEU A 404 -27.21 2.57 -4.60
N PHE A 405 -27.18 1.25 -4.42
CA PHE A 405 -27.24 0.63 -3.11
C PHE A 405 -26.05 1.03 -2.23
N GLY A 406 -24.84 1.06 -2.79
CA GLY A 406 -23.64 1.52 -2.08
C GLY A 406 -23.71 2.99 -1.64
N ILE A 407 -24.21 3.86 -2.51
CA ILE A 407 -24.47 5.28 -2.20
C ILE A 407 -25.49 5.39 -1.05
N TYR A 408 -26.62 4.69 -1.16
CA TYR A 408 -27.65 4.68 -0.12
C TYR A 408 -27.10 4.15 1.21
N SER A 409 -26.36 3.04 1.20
CA SER A 409 -25.73 2.47 2.39
C SER A 409 -24.72 3.43 3.02
N SER A 410 -23.95 4.14 2.19
CA SER A 410 -22.99 5.14 2.68
C SER A 410 -23.71 6.32 3.33
N TYR A 411 -24.73 6.86 2.67
CA TYR A 411 -25.47 8.03 3.13
C TYR A 411 -26.27 7.75 4.41
N SER A 412 -26.97 6.61 4.46
CA SER A 412 -27.81 6.22 5.62
C SER A 412 -27.03 6.07 6.92
N LYS A 413 -25.72 5.78 6.84
CA LYS A 413 -24.85 5.64 8.01
C LYS A 413 -24.11 6.94 8.37
N GLY A 414 -24.27 8.01 7.59
CA GLY A 414 -23.61 9.31 7.78
C GLY A 414 -22.29 9.45 7.01
N LEU A 415 -21.97 10.69 6.67
CA LEU A 415 -20.77 11.10 5.93
C LEU A 415 -20.05 12.23 6.67
N GLY A 416 -18.73 12.27 6.58
CA GLY A 416 -17.91 13.28 7.24
C GLY A 416 -16.53 13.40 6.60
N LEU A 417 -15.91 14.56 6.81
CA LEU A 417 -14.57 14.87 6.29
C LEU A 417 -13.55 15.17 7.40
N THR A 418 -14.01 15.48 8.61
CA THR A 418 -13.15 15.84 9.74
C THR A 418 -13.05 14.65 10.68
N HIS A 419 -11.83 14.25 11.00
CA HIS A 419 -11.57 13.21 11.98
C HIS A 419 -10.80 13.80 13.16
N TYR A 420 -11.39 13.72 14.35
CA TYR A 420 -10.74 14.10 15.60
C TYR A 420 -10.92 12.98 16.62
N PRO A 421 -9.92 12.10 16.78
CA PRO A 421 -10.02 10.95 17.68
C PRO A 421 -10.33 11.36 19.12
N THR A 422 -11.26 10.66 19.76
CA THR A 422 -11.61 10.88 21.19
C THR A 422 -10.40 10.76 22.11
N LYS A 423 -9.51 9.80 21.82
CA LYS A 423 -8.24 9.62 22.55
C LYS A 423 -7.35 10.86 22.47
N ILE A 424 -7.23 11.48 21.30
CA ILE A 424 -6.42 12.70 21.11
C ILE A 424 -7.11 13.88 21.77
N ALA A 425 -8.44 14.00 21.67
CA ALA A 425 -9.20 15.03 22.36
C ALA A 425 -8.96 15.01 23.88
N CYS A 426 -9.01 13.82 24.49
CA CYS A 426 -8.71 13.65 25.91
C CYS A 426 -7.26 14.05 26.24
N LEU A 427 -6.29 13.66 25.42
CA LEU A 427 -4.88 14.03 25.61
C LEU A 427 -4.67 15.54 25.50
N ASP A 428 -5.34 16.22 24.57
CA ASP A 428 -5.30 17.68 24.42
C ASP A 428 -5.88 18.40 25.64
N GLU A 429 -6.99 17.89 26.22
CA GLU A 429 -7.57 18.42 27.46
C GLU A 429 -6.61 18.26 28.66
N LEU A 430 -5.99 17.09 28.79
CA LEU A 430 -4.99 16.85 29.85
C LEU A 430 -3.74 17.71 29.65
N SER A 431 -3.30 17.89 28.40
CA SER A 431 -2.18 18.75 28.06
C SER A 431 -2.41 20.20 28.46
N GLU A 432 -3.63 20.70 28.27
CA GLU A 432 -4.01 22.06 28.67
C GLU A 432 -4.01 22.20 30.18
N LYS A 433 -4.52 21.20 30.90
CA LYS A 433 -4.59 21.18 32.37
C LYS A 433 -3.20 21.10 33.02
N TYR A 434 -2.31 20.27 32.50
CA TYR A 434 -1.01 19.98 33.12
C TYR A 434 0.18 20.63 32.40
N HIS A 435 -0.08 21.47 31.39
CA HIS A 435 0.93 22.15 30.58
C HIS A 435 1.97 21.20 29.98
N TRP A 436 1.53 20.03 29.54
CA TRP A 436 2.41 19.06 28.88
C TRP A 436 2.97 19.63 27.58
N LYS A 437 4.23 19.29 27.31
CA LYS A 437 4.88 19.66 26.04
C LYS A 437 5.47 18.44 25.36
N ARG A 438 6.37 17.74 26.05
CA ARG A 438 7.08 16.57 25.53
C ARG A 438 6.84 15.36 26.40
N GLY A 439 6.71 14.19 25.78
CA GLY A 439 6.42 12.95 26.51
C GLY A 439 7.03 11.71 25.87
N VAL A 440 6.76 10.57 26.51
CA VAL A 440 7.12 9.23 26.03
C VAL A 440 5.85 8.52 25.61
N ALA A 441 5.82 7.97 24.39
CA ALA A 441 4.72 7.13 23.95
C ALA A 441 5.18 6.10 22.92
N SER A 442 4.36 5.07 22.72
CA SER A 442 4.58 4.10 21.65
C SER A 442 4.21 4.67 20.27
N PHE A 443 4.76 4.05 19.22
CA PHE A 443 4.51 4.37 17.81
C PHE A 443 3.04 4.65 17.50
N TRP A 444 2.14 3.82 18.06
CA TRP A 444 0.70 3.87 17.81
C TRP A 444 0.01 5.16 18.27
N TYR A 445 0.62 5.90 19.21
CA TYR A 445 0.11 7.17 19.73
C TYR A 445 0.80 8.37 19.09
N VAL A 446 2.12 8.28 18.85
CA VAL A 446 2.92 9.42 18.40
C VAL A 446 2.43 9.96 17.06
N ARG A 447 2.19 9.09 16.07
CA ARG A 447 1.87 9.54 14.70
C ARG A 447 0.50 10.23 14.64
N PRO A 448 -0.60 9.66 15.17
CA PRO A 448 -1.89 10.36 15.19
C PRO A 448 -1.84 11.66 15.99
N MET A 449 -1.13 11.69 17.13
CA MET A 449 -1.00 12.90 17.92
C MET A 449 -0.31 14.03 17.14
N ARG A 450 0.79 13.76 16.44
CA ARG A 450 1.50 14.77 15.64
C ARG A 450 0.65 15.39 14.53
N ILE A 451 -0.30 14.63 14.00
CA ILE A 451 -1.15 15.04 12.87
C ILE A 451 -2.45 15.72 13.34
N PHE A 452 -3.10 15.19 14.38
CA PHE A 452 -4.45 15.61 14.78
C PHE A 452 -4.52 16.39 16.10
N SER A 453 -3.46 16.41 16.93
CA SER A 453 -3.46 17.22 18.16
C SER A 453 -3.51 18.71 17.83
N LYS A 454 -4.33 19.44 18.58
CA LYS A 454 -4.46 20.91 18.49
C LYS A 454 -3.59 21.64 19.52
N LYS A 455 -2.94 20.91 20.43
CA LYS A 455 -2.17 21.47 21.56
C LYS A 455 -0.65 21.33 21.42
N VAL A 456 -0.17 20.94 20.23
CA VAL A 456 1.27 20.80 19.91
C VAL A 456 1.97 19.85 20.92
N LEU A 457 1.33 18.70 21.16
CA LEU A 457 1.94 17.63 21.94
C LEU A 457 3.06 16.96 21.14
N GLU A 458 4.22 16.84 21.76
CA GLU A 458 5.43 16.29 21.14
C GLU A 458 5.93 15.03 21.86
N PRO A 459 5.19 13.91 21.81
CA PRO A 459 5.73 12.65 22.31
C PRO A 459 6.83 12.13 21.39
N ASP A 460 7.86 11.57 22.01
CA ASP A 460 8.92 10.83 21.34
C ASP A 460 8.54 9.34 21.29
N ASP A 461 8.96 8.68 20.22
CA ASP A 461 8.50 7.34 19.82
C ASP A 461 9.44 6.24 20.32
N TYR A 462 8.92 5.39 21.19
CA TYR A 462 9.67 4.33 21.82
C TYR A 462 9.05 2.95 21.59
N LEU A 463 9.93 1.94 21.52
CA LEU A 463 9.56 0.55 21.66
C LEU A 463 9.12 0.25 23.10
N TYR A 464 8.55 -0.95 23.30
CA TYR A 464 8.03 -1.39 24.59
C TYR A 464 9.03 -1.20 25.75
N ASP A 465 10.31 -1.50 25.51
CA ASP A 465 11.39 -1.42 26.50
C ASP A 465 12.10 -0.04 26.57
N LEU A 466 11.49 1.00 25.99
CA LEU A 466 12.09 2.32 25.79
C LEU A 466 13.36 2.33 24.92
N MET A 467 13.54 1.32 24.06
CA MET A 467 14.47 1.42 22.94
C MET A 467 13.93 2.39 21.88
N LEU A 468 14.85 3.05 21.18
CA LEU A 468 14.53 4.09 20.20
C LEU A 468 13.79 3.50 19.00
N PHE A 469 12.59 4.00 18.70
CA PHE A 469 11.91 3.70 17.45
C PHE A 469 12.38 4.68 16.37
N TYR A 470 13.35 4.23 15.56
CA TYR A 470 13.99 5.07 14.55
C TYR A 470 13.30 5.04 13.18
N TRP A 471 12.44 4.05 12.91
CA TRP A 471 11.71 4.00 11.64
C TRP A 471 10.73 5.17 11.54
N GLN A 472 10.76 5.85 10.39
CA GLN A 472 9.87 6.96 10.08
C GLN A 472 10.04 8.14 11.05
N ASN A 473 11.23 8.31 11.62
CA ASN A 473 11.48 9.29 12.67
C ASN A 473 12.87 9.92 12.51
N ASN A 474 13.03 11.13 13.04
CA ASN A 474 14.33 11.79 13.09
C ASN A 474 14.98 11.55 14.46
N LEU A 475 16.23 11.11 14.47
CA LEU A 475 16.96 10.82 15.71
C LEU A 475 17.10 12.05 16.63
N ASN A 476 17.11 13.25 16.07
CA ASN A 476 17.17 14.51 16.83
C ASN A 476 16.00 14.63 17.82
N TRP A 477 14.85 13.98 17.58
CA TRP A 477 13.74 13.97 18.55
C TRP A 477 14.17 13.46 19.92
N PHE A 478 15.04 12.44 19.97
CA PHE A 478 15.54 11.82 21.19
C PHE A 478 16.71 12.57 21.85
N GLU A 479 17.39 13.43 21.10
CA GLU A 479 18.60 14.13 21.54
C GLU A 479 18.31 15.51 22.16
N ARG A 480 17.08 16.01 22.04
CA ARG A 480 16.67 17.30 22.63
C ARG A 480 16.72 17.23 24.15
N GLU A 481 17.28 18.25 24.80
CA GLU A 481 17.25 18.38 26.27
C GLU A 481 16.04 19.20 26.75
N ASN A 482 15.60 20.15 25.93
CA ASN A 482 14.51 21.06 26.25
C ASN A 482 13.39 20.97 25.19
N PRO A 483 12.11 20.93 25.61
CA PRO A 483 11.65 20.77 27.00
C PRO A 483 11.92 19.35 27.55
N PRO A 484 11.95 19.17 28.90
CA PRO A 484 12.06 17.85 29.52
C PRO A 484 10.80 17.01 29.26
N TYR A 485 10.91 15.70 29.45
CA TYR A 485 9.76 14.80 29.45
C TYR A 485 8.84 15.10 30.64
N THR A 486 7.60 15.51 30.35
CA THR A 486 6.59 15.87 31.36
C THR A 486 5.44 14.87 31.45
N PHE A 487 5.33 13.95 30.49
CA PHE A 487 4.29 12.92 30.52
C PHE A 487 4.73 11.60 29.86
N ALA A 488 4.03 10.50 30.16
CA ALA A 488 4.12 9.25 29.42
C ALA A 488 2.76 8.60 29.22
N ILE A 489 2.52 8.06 28.03
CA ILE A 489 1.36 7.22 27.71
C ILE A 489 1.81 5.77 27.90
N ILE A 490 1.25 5.08 28.89
CA ILE A 490 1.76 3.75 29.30
C ILE A 490 1.33 2.62 28.35
N ASP A 491 0.36 2.86 27.47
CA ASP A 491 -0.03 1.84 26.48
C ASP A 491 1.02 1.66 25.38
N GLY A 492 1.55 0.44 25.30
CA GLY A 492 2.64 0.06 24.39
C GLY A 492 4.05 0.36 24.89
N VAL A 493 4.23 0.76 26.16
CA VAL A 493 5.55 0.90 26.82
C VAL A 493 5.56 0.23 28.20
N ASP A 494 6.73 -0.19 28.66
CA ASP A 494 6.89 -0.85 29.96
C ASP A 494 6.86 0.18 31.09
N GLU A 495 5.77 0.14 31.87
CA GLU A 495 5.55 1.02 33.01
C GLU A 495 6.73 1.03 34.00
N LYS A 496 7.32 -0.13 34.27
CA LYS A 496 8.41 -0.26 35.24
C LYS A 496 9.65 0.49 34.75
N ILE A 497 9.97 0.34 33.46
CA ILE A 497 11.11 1.03 32.85
C ILE A 497 10.84 2.53 32.79
N VAL A 498 9.62 2.96 32.47
CA VAL A 498 9.23 4.38 32.49
C VAL A 498 9.46 5.00 33.87
N ARG A 499 9.01 4.35 34.95
CA ARG A 499 9.23 4.84 36.33
C ARG A 499 10.70 4.87 36.72
N GLU A 500 11.49 3.87 36.29
CA GLU A 500 12.94 3.85 36.53
C GLU A 500 13.66 5.03 35.87
N LYS A 501 13.30 5.32 34.61
CA LYS A 501 13.96 6.34 33.79
C LYS A 501 13.47 7.76 34.07
N LEU A 502 12.19 7.96 34.33
CA LEU A 502 11.59 9.29 34.52
C LEU A 502 11.25 9.61 35.99
N GLY A 503 11.34 8.63 36.88
CA GLY A 503 10.94 8.75 38.30
C GLY A 503 9.47 8.36 38.53
N GLU A 504 9.03 8.45 39.77
CA GLU A 504 7.63 8.21 40.12
C GLU A 504 6.71 9.32 39.57
N PRO A 505 5.54 8.98 39.00
CA PRO A 505 4.62 9.98 38.47
C PRO A 505 4.02 10.82 39.59
N ILE A 506 3.93 12.14 39.37
CA ILE A 506 3.28 13.07 40.32
C ILE A 506 1.76 12.98 40.27
N SER A 507 1.22 12.52 39.14
CA SER A 507 -0.20 12.24 38.96
C SER A 507 -0.41 11.21 37.86
N VAL A 508 -1.51 10.47 37.98
CA VAL A 508 -1.97 9.52 36.96
C VAL A 508 -3.35 9.96 36.51
N SER A 509 -3.47 10.26 35.22
CA SER A 509 -4.75 10.54 34.55
C SER A 509 -5.09 9.37 33.61
N TYR A 510 -6.32 9.35 33.09
CA TYR A 510 -6.76 8.26 32.21
C TYR A 510 -7.50 8.79 30.99
N CYS A 511 -7.16 8.27 29.82
CA CYS A 511 -7.93 8.40 28.59
C CYS A 511 -8.35 7.00 28.14
N ASP A 512 -9.64 6.69 28.06
CA ASP A 512 -10.14 5.35 27.71
C ASP A 512 -9.48 4.20 28.52
N LYS A 513 -9.32 4.39 29.84
CA LYS A 513 -8.66 3.47 30.77
C LYS A 513 -7.15 3.29 30.56
N ILE A 514 -6.55 4.01 29.62
CA ILE A 514 -5.10 4.02 29.42
C ILE A 514 -4.47 4.98 30.45
N PRO A 515 -3.51 4.52 31.27
CA PRO A 515 -2.83 5.39 32.23
C PRO A 515 -1.92 6.39 31.51
N ILE A 516 -2.06 7.66 31.88
CA ILE A 516 -1.20 8.76 31.43
C ILE A 516 -0.51 9.35 32.64
N TYR A 517 0.81 9.22 32.68
CA TYR A 517 1.64 9.61 33.82
C TYR A 517 2.16 11.03 33.61
N THR A 518 2.13 11.85 34.66
CA THR A 518 2.75 13.18 34.67
C THR A 518 4.04 13.16 35.48
N PHE A 519 5.08 13.82 34.99
CA PHE A 519 6.37 13.94 35.65
C PHE A 519 6.76 15.42 35.83
N ALA A 520 7.55 15.67 36.88
CA ALA A 520 8.13 16.98 37.17
C ALA A 520 9.62 16.88 37.53
N ASN A 521 10.32 15.85 37.02
CA ASN A 521 11.73 15.60 37.30
C ASN A 521 12.62 15.87 36.06
N PRO A 522 13.10 17.11 35.86
CA PRO A 522 13.92 17.45 34.70
C PRO A 522 15.29 16.77 34.71
N GLU A 523 15.84 16.44 35.88
CA GLU A 523 17.14 15.76 36.01
C GLU A 523 17.09 14.33 35.46
N LYS A 524 16.05 13.57 35.84
CA LYS A 524 15.78 12.24 35.29
C LYS A 524 15.56 12.27 33.78
N SER A 525 14.80 13.25 33.29
CA SER A 525 14.64 13.47 31.85
C SER A 525 15.99 13.72 31.16
N LEU A 526 16.86 14.53 31.75
CA LEU A 526 18.18 14.83 31.18
C LEU A 526 19.11 13.61 31.18
N GLU A 527 19.10 12.81 32.25
CA GLU A 527 19.82 11.54 32.34
C GLU A 527 19.39 10.59 31.22
N PHE A 528 18.09 10.44 31.02
CA PHE A 528 17.54 9.60 29.96
C PHE A 528 17.91 10.08 28.55
N VAL A 529 17.88 11.39 28.30
CA VAL A 529 18.33 11.98 27.02
C VAL A 529 19.82 11.70 26.76
N LYS A 530 20.68 11.78 27.78
CA LYS A 530 22.10 11.45 27.65
C LYS A 530 22.32 9.97 27.31
N GLU A 531 21.54 9.07 27.91
CA GLU A 531 21.55 7.64 27.56
C GLU A 531 21.16 7.43 26.09
N ASN A 532 20.13 8.11 25.62
CA ASN A 532 19.68 8.03 24.22
C ASN A 532 20.74 8.52 23.23
N ARG A 533 21.45 9.62 23.53
CA ARG A 533 22.60 10.07 22.73
C ARG A 533 23.69 9.00 22.65
N GLY A 534 24.03 8.38 23.78
CA GLY A 534 24.99 7.27 23.79
C GLY A 534 24.56 6.10 22.90
N LYS A 535 23.27 5.73 22.92
CA LYS A 535 22.70 4.70 22.03
C LYS A 535 22.82 5.10 20.56
N ILE A 536 22.48 6.35 20.23
CA ILE A 536 22.56 6.90 18.87
C ILE A 536 24.00 6.93 18.36
N ASP A 537 24.95 7.37 19.18
CA ASP A 537 26.37 7.46 18.81
C ASP A 537 26.99 6.08 18.54
N ILE A 538 26.74 5.11 19.42
CA ILE A 538 27.16 3.71 19.23
C ILE A 538 26.57 3.17 17.92
N TRP A 539 25.32 3.49 17.66
CA TRP A 539 24.64 3.04 16.46
C TRP A 539 25.18 3.71 15.18
N LYS A 540 25.33 5.04 15.15
CA LYS A 540 25.95 5.79 14.04
C LYS A 540 27.36 5.26 13.72
N PHE A 541 28.11 4.87 14.75
CA PHE A 541 29.42 4.25 14.60
C PHE A 541 29.36 2.83 14.01
N SER A 542 28.35 2.04 14.35
CA SER A 542 28.18 0.68 13.83
C SER A 542 27.75 0.63 12.36
N THR A 543 26.96 1.61 11.91
CA THR A 543 26.42 1.68 10.55
C THR A 543 27.39 2.32 9.57
N SER A 544 28.23 3.26 10.02
CA SER A 544 29.26 3.93 9.20
C SER A 544 30.48 3.06 8.87
N ARG A 545 30.60 1.85 9.45
CA ARG A 545 31.78 0.96 9.30
C ARG A 545 31.70 -0.09 8.18
N TYR A 546 30.76 0.00 7.22
CA TYR A 546 30.64 -0.98 6.12
C TYR A 546 30.35 -0.41 4.71
#